data_AF-A0A067MN16-F1
#
_entry.id   AF-A0A067MN16-F1
#
_cell.length_a   1.000
_cell.length_b   1.000
_cell.length_c   1.000
_cell.angle_alpha   90.00
_cell.angle_beta   90.00
_cell.angle_gamma   90.00
#
_symmetry.space_group_name_H-M   'P 1'
#
loop_
_entity.id
_entity.type
_entity.pdbx_description
1 polymer ?
#
loop_
_entity_poly.entity_id
_entity_poly.type
_entity_poly.pdbx_seq_one_letter_code
_entity_poly.pdbx_strand_id
1 'polypeptide(L)'
;IRVLVIGRANAGKTTILRAVCGTTETPQVYNRRGIRVRRTLWNRGAHDIENELHFRSSPGFVFHDSRGFEAGSAEELEKVREFINSRAAERLEDRQLHAIWLCIPTDHDARMITAAELDFFERCDTGKVPVIAVFTKLDSRDNKAFQELRDEGVNFSEAQERAPRRADEYFERVDLSRIFQYKYPPVNEIRVRTIRRTVAELLKKTSDALHTDALRVLPAIIQNDNLQPRIANSVNRQAF
;
A
#
# COMPACT_ATOMS: atom_id res chain seq x y z
N ILE A 1 -1.93 6.17 14.43
CA ILE A 1 -2.66 6.03 13.15
C ILE A 1 -2.91 4.58 12.84
N ARG A 2 -4.15 4.24 12.51
CA ARG A 2 -4.57 2.87 12.22
C ARG A 2 -4.84 2.70 10.74
N VAL A 3 -4.11 1.79 10.09
CA VAL A 3 -4.19 1.57 8.64
C VAL A 3 -4.60 0.14 8.35
N LEU A 4 -5.58 -0.04 7.48
CA LEU A 4 -5.95 -1.34 6.93
C LEU A 4 -5.23 -1.54 5.60
N VAL A 5 -4.47 -2.61 5.45
CA VAL A 5 -3.83 -3.00 4.21
C VAL A 5 -4.61 -4.14 3.56
N ILE A 6 -5.17 -3.84 2.39
CA ILE A 6 -5.99 -4.75 1.59
C ILE A 6 -5.21 -5.16 0.35
N GLY A 7 -5.52 -6.32 -0.22
CA GLY A 7 -4.99 -6.77 -1.50
C GLY A 7 -4.85 -8.27 -1.54
N ARG A 8 -4.96 -8.89 -2.72
CA ARG A 8 -4.85 -10.35 -2.89
C ARG A 8 -3.55 -10.94 -2.35
N ALA A 9 -3.50 -12.27 -2.27
CA ALA A 9 -2.27 -12.97 -1.97
C ALA A 9 -1.15 -12.51 -2.92
N ASN A 10 0.05 -12.29 -2.38
CA ASN A 10 1.21 -11.80 -3.13
C ASN A 10 1.07 -10.38 -3.74
N ALA A 11 0.11 -9.56 -3.29
CA ALA A 11 -0.06 -8.17 -3.72
C ALA A 11 1.02 -7.20 -3.22
N GLY A 12 1.98 -7.65 -2.41
CA GLY A 12 3.04 -6.78 -1.88
C GLY A 12 2.72 -6.08 -0.55
N LYS A 13 1.59 -6.41 0.11
CA LYS A 13 1.17 -5.82 1.40
C LYS A 13 2.29 -5.77 2.44
N THR A 14 2.92 -6.91 2.74
CA THR A 14 4.01 -6.99 3.73
C THR A 14 5.25 -6.19 3.30
N THR A 15 5.52 -6.09 2.00
CA THR A 15 6.63 -5.27 1.48
C THR A 15 6.37 -3.79 1.74
N ILE A 16 5.14 -3.32 1.51
CA ILE A 16 4.75 -1.93 1.82
C ILE A 16 4.83 -1.64 3.31
N LEU A 17 4.30 -2.52 4.16
CA LEU A 17 4.38 -2.36 5.62
C LEU A 17 5.82 -2.24 6.12
N ARG A 18 6.70 -3.14 5.68
CA ARG A 18 8.13 -3.12 6.03
C ARG A 18 8.84 -1.86 5.54
N ALA A 19 8.52 -1.43 4.31
CA ALA A 19 9.08 -0.24 3.72
C ALA A 19 8.69 1.03 4.49
N VAL A 20 7.41 1.17 4.81
CA VAL A 20 6.90 2.30 5.60
C VAL A 20 7.52 2.34 6.99
N CYS A 21 7.73 1.17 7.61
CA CYS A 21 8.34 1.10 8.93
C CYS A 21 9.88 1.15 8.91
N GLY A 22 10.50 1.27 7.74
CA GLY A 22 11.97 1.30 7.61
C GLY A 22 12.66 0.05 8.18
N THR A 23 12.00 -1.12 8.14
CA THR A 23 12.43 -2.30 8.89
C THR A 23 12.24 -3.61 8.13
N THR A 24 13.05 -4.62 8.47
CA THR A 24 12.86 -6.01 8.04
C THR A 24 12.23 -6.87 9.13
N GLU A 25 11.96 -6.29 10.31
CA GLU A 25 11.42 -7.01 11.46
C GLU A 25 10.04 -7.61 11.18
N THR A 26 9.70 -8.66 11.92
CA THR A 26 8.32 -9.15 12.02
C THR A 26 7.61 -8.36 13.10
N PRO A 27 6.47 -7.72 12.82
CA PRO A 27 5.75 -6.97 13.84
C PRO A 27 5.17 -7.89 14.90
N GLN A 28 4.98 -7.32 16.07
CA GLN A 28 4.28 -7.94 17.18
C GLN A 28 2.78 -7.94 16.88
N VAL A 29 2.12 -9.08 17.13
CA VAL A 29 0.70 -9.26 16.80
C VAL A 29 -0.10 -9.36 18.07
N TYR A 30 -1.16 -8.55 18.16
CA TYR A 30 -2.07 -8.50 19.30
C TYR A 30 -3.49 -8.74 18.80
N ASN A 31 -4.27 -9.55 19.51
CA ASN A 31 -5.69 -9.71 19.19
C ASN A 31 -6.52 -8.53 19.72
N ARG A 32 -7.84 -8.51 19.44
CA ARG A 32 -8.76 -7.48 19.96
C ARG A 32 -8.74 -7.28 21.48
N ARG A 33 -8.28 -8.28 22.25
CA ARG A 33 -8.16 -8.20 23.72
C ARG A 33 -6.82 -7.63 24.18
N GLY A 34 -5.94 -7.21 23.27
CA GLY A 34 -4.59 -6.75 23.59
C GLY A 34 -3.64 -7.87 24.01
N ILE A 35 -4.01 -9.13 23.77
CA ILE A 35 -3.16 -10.29 24.11
C ILE A 35 -2.22 -10.55 22.95
N ARG A 36 -0.92 -10.61 23.26
CA ARG A 36 0.11 -10.95 22.27
C ARG A 36 -0.10 -12.38 21.78
N VAL A 37 -0.32 -12.52 20.48
CA VAL A 37 -0.48 -13.82 19.83
C VAL A 37 0.90 -14.32 19.42
N ARG A 38 1.29 -15.52 19.88
CA ARG A 38 2.52 -16.18 19.41
C ARG A 38 2.30 -16.65 17.97
N ARG A 39 2.73 -15.86 16.99
CA ARG A 39 2.84 -16.35 15.61
C ARG A 39 4.07 -17.24 15.51
N THR A 40 3.87 -18.51 15.18
CA THR A 40 4.80 -19.22 14.31
C THR A 40 4.70 -18.49 12.97
N LEU A 41 5.79 -17.82 12.58
CA LEU A 41 6.09 -17.27 11.24
C LEU A 41 4.86 -16.87 10.40
N TRP A 42 4.61 -15.59 10.12
CA TRP A 42 4.64 -15.20 8.69
C TRP A 42 3.63 -15.77 7.67
N ASN A 43 2.83 -16.77 8.03
CA ASN A 43 2.41 -17.80 7.10
C ASN A 43 1.17 -17.27 6.39
N ARG A 44 1.35 -17.09 5.08
CA ARG A 44 0.31 -16.66 4.14
C ARG A 44 -0.94 -17.53 4.39
N GLY A 45 -2.07 -16.91 4.72
CA GLY A 45 -3.37 -17.59 4.87
C GLY A 45 -4.01 -17.60 6.28
N ALA A 46 -3.25 -17.39 7.38
CA ALA A 46 -3.80 -17.43 8.74
C ALA A 46 -3.89 -16.03 9.42
N HIS A 47 -4.21 -14.98 8.66
CA HIS A 47 -4.21 -13.59 9.14
C HIS A 47 -5.61 -13.16 9.59
N ASP A 48 -5.88 -12.98 10.88
CA ASP A 48 -7.13 -12.34 11.29
C ASP A 48 -7.02 -10.82 11.07
N ILE A 49 -7.95 -10.23 10.30
CA ILE A 49 -8.00 -8.77 10.04
C ILE A 49 -8.16 -7.98 11.34
N GLU A 50 -8.70 -8.61 12.38
CA GLU A 50 -8.89 -8.00 13.68
C GLU A 50 -7.62 -7.88 14.52
N ASN A 51 -6.60 -8.64 14.16
CA ASN A 51 -5.32 -8.55 14.84
C ASN A 51 -4.61 -7.26 14.47
N GLU A 52 -4.03 -6.63 15.49
CA GLU A 52 -3.19 -5.47 15.35
C GLU A 52 -1.73 -5.88 15.13
N LEU A 53 -1.10 -5.28 14.14
CA LEU A 53 0.32 -5.43 13.83
C LEU A 53 1.06 -4.17 14.27
N HIS A 54 2.02 -4.38 15.17
CA HIS A 54 2.83 -3.31 15.78
C HIS A 54 4.31 -3.50 15.42
N PHE A 55 4.91 -2.50 14.77
CA PHE A 55 6.33 -2.46 14.47
C PHE A 55 7.05 -1.60 15.51
N ARG A 56 8.16 -2.08 16.08
CA ARG A 56 8.91 -1.34 17.10
C ARG A 56 9.56 -0.09 16.54
N SER A 57 9.99 -0.20 15.29
CA SER A 57 10.51 0.90 14.47
C SER A 57 9.48 2.00 14.17
N SER A 58 8.19 1.74 14.39
CA SER A 58 7.11 2.67 14.01
C SER A 58 5.94 2.60 14.99
N PRO A 59 6.14 3.03 16.26
CA PRO A 59 5.14 2.92 17.32
C PRO A 59 3.90 3.79 17.09
N GLY A 60 3.98 4.78 16.19
CA GLY A 60 2.84 5.63 15.81
C GLY A 60 1.82 4.94 14.89
N PHE A 61 2.13 3.74 14.39
CA PHE A 61 1.26 2.98 13.51
C PHE A 61 0.68 1.73 14.17
N VAL A 62 -0.59 1.46 13.87
CA VAL A 62 -1.24 0.18 14.09
C VAL A 62 -1.74 -0.31 12.73
N PHE A 63 -1.22 -1.45 12.26
CA PHE A 63 -1.66 -2.01 10.98
C PHE A 63 -2.62 -3.17 11.17
N HIS A 64 -3.56 -3.28 10.24
CA HIS A 64 -4.38 -4.45 10.04
C HIS A 64 -4.10 -4.99 8.64
N ASP A 65 -3.96 -6.30 8.50
CA ASP A 65 -3.60 -6.95 7.24
C ASP A 65 -4.71 -7.94 6.86
N SER A 66 -5.38 -7.71 5.73
CA SER A 66 -6.36 -8.67 5.21
C SER A 66 -5.66 -9.96 4.74
N ARG A 67 -6.35 -11.11 4.82
CA ARG A 67 -5.87 -12.37 4.21
C ARG A 67 -5.66 -12.23 2.70
N GLY A 68 -6.28 -11.21 2.11
CA GLY A 68 -6.34 -10.95 0.70
C GLY A 68 -7.54 -11.67 0.07
N PHE A 69 -8.03 -11.11 -1.04
CA PHE A 69 -9.10 -11.71 -1.83
C PHE A 69 -8.56 -12.96 -2.53
N GLU A 70 -8.37 -14.06 -1.81
CA GLU A 70 -8.04 -15.34 -2.41
C GLU A 70 -9.28 -15.81 -3.19
N ALA A 71 -9.22 -15.65 -4.51
CA ALA A 71 -10.21 -16.13 -5.49
C ALA A 71 -11.66 -15.64 -5.31
N GLY A 72 -11.86 -14.34 -5.00
CA GLY A 72 -13.17 -13.71 -5.15
C GLY A 72 -14.28 -14.25 -4.26
N SER A 73 -13.93 -14.81 -3.09
CA SER A 73 -14.96 -15.17 -2.12
C SER A 73 -15.64 -13.90 -1.60
N ALA A 74 -16.94 -13.78 -1.86
CA ALA A 74 -17.76 -12.70 -1.32
C ALA A 74 -17.64 -12.59 0.21
N GLU A 75 -17.34 -13.70 0.88
CA GLU A 75 -17.09 -13.77 2.32
C GLU A 75 -15.90 -12.92 2.78
N GLU A 76 -14.78 -12.89 2.04
CA GLU A 76 -13.62 -12.08 2.44
C GLU A 76 -13.89 -10.59 2.21
N LEU A 77 -14.61 -10.24 1.14
CA LEU A 77 -15.05 -8.86 0.92
C LEU A 77 -16.00 -8.41 2.03
N GLU A 78 -16.91 -9.28 2.45
CA GLU A 78 -17.84 -8.99 3.54
C GLU A 78 -17.12 -8.80 4.88
N LYS A 79 -16.17 -9.67 5.24
CA LYS A 79 -15.32 -9.49 6.44
C LYS A 79 -14.56 -8.17 6.42
N VAL A 80 -14.05 -7.76 5.26
CA VAL A 80 -13.39 -6.46 5.08
C VAL A 80 -14.38 -5.32 5.28
N ARG A 81 -15.60 -5.44 4.75
CA ARG A 81 -16.66 -4.43 4.88
C ARG A 81 -17.12 -4.28 6.34
N GLU A 82 -17.38 -5.38 7.03
CA GLU A 82 -17.68 -5.42 8.47
C GLU A 82 -16.53 -4.83 9.30
N PHE A 83 -15.31 -5.26 8.98
CA PHE A 83 -14.03 -4.58 9.16
C PHE A 83 -14.14 -3.06 9.35
N ILE A 84 -14.27 -2.45 8.17
CA ILE A 84 -14.23 -1.01 7.97
C ILE A 84 -15.38 -0.35 8.72
N ASN A 85 -16.60 -0.88 8.61
CA ASN A 85 -17.78 -0.32 9.28
C ASN A 85 -17.63 -0.31 10.81
N SER A 86 -17.18 -1.42 11.39
CA SER A 86 -16.95 -1.54 12.84
C SER A 86 -15.92 -0.51 13.32
N ARG A 87 -14.78 -0.40 12.62
CA ARG A 87 -13.73 0.55 12.99
C ARG A 87 -14.06 2.01 12.66
N ALA A 88 -14.84 2.28 11.63
CA ALA A 88 -15.30 3.63 11.32
C ALA A 88 -16.33 4.14 12.36
N ALA A 89 -17.08 3.22 12.99
CA ALA A 89 -18.07 3.53 14.02
C ALA A 89 -17.49 3.62 15.45
N GLU A 90 -16.20 3.33 15.65
CA GLU A 90 -15.55 3.47 16.96
C GLU A 90 -15.64 4.90 17.47
N ARG A 91 -15.89 5.08 18.77
CA ARG A 91 -16.00 6.41 19.39
C ARG A 91 -14.66 7.02 19.76
N LEU A 92 -13.68 6.17 20.05
CA LEU A 92 -12.34 6.59 20.43
C LEU A 92 -11.47 6.71 19.17
N GLU A 93 -10.87 7.87 18.95
CA GLU A 93 -10.07 8.19 17.77
C GLU A 93 -8.89 7.20 17.58
N ASP A 94 -8.28 6.74 18.67
CA ASP A 94 -7.17 5.78 18.63
C ASP A 94 -7.60 4.36 18.20
N ARG A 95 -8.90 4.05 18.27
CA ARG A 95 -9.51 2.80 17.81
C ARG A 95 -10.11 2.89 16.42
N GLN A 96 -10.37 4.10 15.93
CA GLN A 96 -10.91 4.33 14.59
C GLN A 96 -9.92 3.92 13.50
N LEU A 97 -10.45 3.45 12.38
CA LEU A 97 -9.65 3.25 11.17
C LEU A 97 -9.39 4.60 10.51
N HIS A 98 -8.13 4.89 10.19
CA HIS A 98 -7.74 6.20 9.68
C HIS A 98 -7.55 6.18 8.15
N ALA A 99 -7.02 5.09 7.59
CA ALA A 99 -6.81 4.97 6.15
C ALA A 99 -6.85 3.51 5.70
N ILE A 100 -7.13 3.32 4.41
CA ILE A 100 -7.08 2.03 3.73
C ILE A 100 -6.04 2.11 2.61
N TRP A 101 -5.11 1.17 2.58
CA TRP A 101 -4.17 0.98 1.49
C TRP A 101 -4.53 -0.29 0.72
N LEU A 102 -5.08 -0.14 -0.48
CA LEU A 102 -5.48 -1.26 -1.32
C LEU A 102 -4.36 -1.60 -2.32
N CYS A 103 -3.59 -2.65 -2.03
CA CYS A 103 -2.51 -3.12 -2.89
C CYS A 103 -3.05 -3.89 -4.11
N ILE A 104 -2.78 -3.40 -5.31
CA ILE A 104 -3.17 -4.01 -6.59
C ILE A 104 -1.88 -4.29 -7.39
N PRO A 105 -1.41 -5.54 -7.50
CA PRO A 105 -0.16 -5.81 -8.20
C PRO A 105 -0.37 -5.87 -9.72
N THR A 106 0.55 -5.28 -10.46
CA THR A 106 0.46 -5.08 -11.92
C THR A 106 1.21 -6.14 -12.73
N ASP A 107 1.58 -7.26 -12.10
CA ASP A 107 2.41 -8.34 -12.65
C ASP A 107 1.64 -9.35 -13.54
N HIS A 108 0.33 -9.16 -13.70
CA HIS A 108 -0.52 -10.03 -14.52
C HIS A 108 -1.52 -9.21 -15.34
N ASP A 109 -1.28 -9.05 -16.64
CA ASP A 109 -2.11 -8.20 -17.52
C ASP A 109 -3.57 -8.65 -17.61
N ALA A 110 -3.83 -9.95 -17.76
CA ALA A 110 -5.18 -10.48 -17.94
C ALA A 110 -6.08 -10.34 -16.69
N ARG A 111 -5.48 -10.10 -15.51
CA ARG A 111 -6.17 -10.05 -14.22
C ARG A 111 -5.60 -8.96 -13.31
N MET A 112 -5.16 -7.85 -13.88
CA MET A 112 -4.49 -6.80 -13.09
C MET A 112 -5.44 -6.29 -11.99
N ILE A 113 -6.64 -5.88 -12.38
CA ILE A 113 -7.73 -5.57 -11.47
C ILE A 113 -8.75 -6.70 -11.56
N THR A 114 -8.88 -7.42 -10.46
CA THR A 114 -9.77 -8.58 -10.30
C THR A 114 -11.20 -8.14 -10.01
N ALA A 115 -12.17 -9.03 -10.23
CA ALA A 115 -13.56 -8.77 -9.88
C ALA A 115 -13.74 -8.38 -8.40
N ALA A 116 -12.94 -8.95 -7.49
CA ALA A 116 -13.00 -8.61 -6.07
C ALA A 116 -12.52 -7.18 -5.76
N GLU A 117 -11.47 -6.71 -6.46
CA GLU A 117 -10.99 -5.32 -6.33
C GLU A 117 -12.01 -4.33 -6.92
N LEU A 118 -12.66 -4.69 -8.04
CA LEU A 118 -13.74 -3.88 -8.62
C LEU A 118 -14.99 -3.86 -7.74
N ASP A 119 -15.42 -5.02 -7.21
CA ASP A 119 -16.55 -5.13 -6.29
C ASP A 119 -16.30 -4.34 -5.00
N PHE A 120 -15.05 -4.23 -4.53
CA PHE A 120 -14.70 -3.34 -3.43
C PHE A 120 -15.05 -1.89 -3.76
N PHE A 121 -14.61 -1.36 -4.91
CA PHE A 121 -14.92 0.01 -5.32
C PHE A 121 -16.40 0.22 -5.67
N GLU A 122 -17.14 -0.84 -6.04
CA GLU A 122 -18.57 -0.73 -6.33
C GLU A 122 -19.45 -0.77 -5.08
N ARG A 123 -19.10 -1.63 -4.10
CA ARG A 123 -20.01 -2.02 -3.01
C ARG A 123 -19.56 -1.58 -1.62
N CYS A 124 -18.28 -1.29 -1.41
CA CYS A 124 -17.76 -0.92 -0.10
C CYS A 124 -17.75 0.60 0.10
N ASP A 125 -18.80 1.11 0.74
CA ASP A 125 -18.77 2.46 1.29
C ASP A 125 -17.84 2.49 2.51
N THR A 126 -16.71 3.21 2.40
CA THR A 126 -15.73 3.36 3.49
C THR A 126 -16.01 4.59 4.36
N GLY A 127 -17.10 5.32 4.09
CA GLY A 127 -17.47 6.54 4.78
C GLY A 127 -16.37 7.59 4.68
N LYS A 128 -15.87 8.04 5.84
CA LYS A 128 -14.79 9.04 5.94
C LYS A 128 -13.39 8.45 5.86
N VAL A 129 -13.26 7.12 5.76
CA VAL A 129 -11.94 6.48 5.73
C VAL A 129 -11.42 6.50 4.28
N PRO A 130 -10.36 7.27 3.97
CA PRO A 130 -9.84 7.36 2.61
C PRO A 130 -9.23 6.04 2.15
N VAL A 131 -9.49 5.68 0.90
CA VAL A 131 -8.87 4.55 0.21
C VAL A 131 -7.79 5.07 -0.74
N ILE A 132 -6.56 4.61 -0.57
CA ILE A 132 -5.44 4.86 -1.48
C ILE A 132 -5.13 3.56 -2.23
N ALA A 133 -5.23 3.61 -3.56
CA ALA A 133 -4.85 2.49 -4.41
C ALA A 133 -3.32 2.42 -4.54
N VAL A 134 -2.71 1.31 -4.14
CA VAL A 134 -1.26 1.11 -4.19
C VAL A 134 -0.93 0.09 -5.26
N PHE A 135 -0.51 0.56 -6.43
CA PHE A 135 -0.16 -0.27 -7.56
C PHE A 135 1.25 -0.82 -7.40
N THR A 136 1.35 -2.10 -7.06
CA THR A 136 2.62 -2.76 -6.79
C THR A 136 3.15 -3.49 -8.02
N LYS A 137 4.46 -3.81 -8.03
CA LYS A 137 5.12 -4.59 -9.10
C LYS A 137 5.04 -3.94 -10.50
N LEU A 138 5.16 -2.62 -10.55
CA LEU A 138 5.17 -1.88 -11.83
C LEU A 138 6.39 -2.22 -12.70
N ASP A 139 7.46 -2.73 -12.11
CA ASP A 139 8.63 -3.25 -12.81
C ASP A 139 8.25 -4.30 -13.87
N SER A 140 7.19 -5.09 -13.62
CA SER A 140 6.67 -6.05 -14.61
C SER A 140 6.08 -5.35 -15.85
N ARG A 141 5.46 -4.18 -15.67
CA ARG A 141 4.93 -3.37 -16.78
C ARG A 141 6.03 -2.65 -17.55
N ASP A 142 7.02 -2.12 -16.83
CA ASP A 142 8.20 -1.52 -17.46
C ASP A 142 8.94 -2.59 -18.30
N ASN A 143 9.09 -3.82 -17.79
CA ASN A 143 9.67 -4.93 -18.54
C ASN A 143 8.86 -5.32 -19.78
N LYS A 144 7.52 -5.33 -19.69
CA LYS A 144 6.66 -5.61 -20.85
C LYS A 144 6.78 -4.51 -21.91
N ALA A 145 6.69 -3.25 -21.50
CA ALA A 145 6.85 -2.11 -22.40
C ALA A 145 8.22 -2.11 -23.08
N PHE A 146 9.27 -2.51 -22.35
CA PHE A 146 10.59 -2.71 -22.90
C PHE A 146 10.58 -3.79 -24.01
N GLN A 147 10.00 -4.96 -23.78
CA GLN A 147 9.93 -6.01 -24.81
C GLN A 147 9.14 -5.55 -26.04
N GLU A 148 8.00 -4.89 -25.87
CA GLU A 148 7.22 -4.35 -27.00
C GLU A 148 8.04 -3.34 -27.84
N LEU A 149 8.79 -2.45 -27.19
CA LEU A 149 9.67 -1.51 -27.89
C LEU A 149 10.79 -2.24 -28.65
N ARG A 150 11.32 -3.33 -28.10
CA ARG A 150 12.33 -4.16 -28.78
C ARG A 150 11.75 -4.86 -30.00
N ASP A 151 10.52 -5.37 -29.91
CA ASP A 151 9.79 -6.00 -31.02
C ASP A 151 9.46 -4.98 -32.13
N GLU A 152 9.25 -3.71 -31.77
CA GLU A 152 9.09 -2.57 -32.70
C GLU A 152 10.43 -2.12 -33.34
N GLY A 153 11.55 -2.75 -33.00
CA GLY A 153 12.87 -2.46 -33.56
C GLY A 153 13.66 -1.35 -32.86
N VAL A 154 13.16 -0.82 -31.72
CA VAL A 154 13.88 0.19 -30.93
C VAL A 154 15.13 -0.45 -30.32
N ASN A 155 16.27 0.24 -30.37
CA ASN A 155 17.52 -0.26 -29.80
C ASN A 155 17.44 -0.41 -28.26
N PHE A 156 18.34 -1.19 -27.66
CA PHE A 156 18.26 -1.55 -26.24
C PHE A 156 18.25 -0.32 -25.31
N SER A 157 19.16 0.63 -25.53
CA SER A 157 19.32 1.81 -24.67
C SER A 157 18.07 2.70 -24.73
N GLU A 158 17.57 2.94 -25.94
CA GLU A 158 16.38 3.77 -26.14
C GLU A 158 15.11 3.08 -25.62
N ALA A 159 15.00 1.75 -25.79
CA ALA A 159 13.89 0.98 -25.24
C ALA A 159 13.87 1.02 -23.71
N GLN A 160 15.05 0.93 -23.07
CA GLN A 160 15.18 1.02 -21.62
C GLN A 160 14.76 2.40 -21.09
N GLU A 161 15.12 3.48 -21.79
CA GLU A 161 14.73 4.84 -21.41
C GLU A 161 13.23 5.11 -21.60
N ARG A 162 12.64 4.58 -22.69
CA ARG A 162 11.23 4.83 -23.06
C ARG A 162 10.23 3.93 -22.32
N ALA A 163 10.65 2.76 -21.85
CA ALA A 163 9.76 1.76 -21.27
C ALA A 163 8.90 2.29 -20.09
N PRO A 164 9.43 3.01 -19.10
CA PRO A 164 8.61 3.51 -17.99
C PRO A 164 7.50 4.47 -18.43
N ARG A 165 7.79 5.35 -19.40
CA ARG A 165 6.78 6.29 -19.94
C ARG A 165 5.68 5.56 -20.69
N ARG A 166 6.05 4.60 -21.55
CA ARG A 166 5.08 3.78 -22.28
C ARG A 166 4.20 2.95 -21.33
N ALA A 167 4.78 2.41 -20.26
CA ALA A 167 4.03 1.72 -19.22
C ALA A 167 3.04 2.64 -18.49
N ASP A 168 3.45 3.87 -18.16
CA ASP A 168 2.57 4.87 -17.53
C ASP A 168 1.41 5.28 -18.45
N GLU A 169 1.67 5.56 -19.73
CA GLU A 169 0.63 5.95 -20.70
C GLU A 169 -0.44 4.86 -20.85
N TYR A 170 -0.03 3.60 -20.96
CA TYR A 170 -0.96 2.48 -21.01
C TYR A 170 -1.77 2.36 -19.72
N PHE A 171 -1.08 2.42 -18.57
CA PHE A 171 -1.69 2.29 -17.26
C PHE A 171 -2.75 3.37 -16.99
N GLU A 172 -2.44 4.63 -17.31
CA GLU A 172 -3.37 5.76 -17.13
C GLU A 172 -4.61 5.62 -18.01
N ARG A 173 -4.40 5.30 -19.29
CA ARG A 173 -5.48 5.20 -20.27
C ARG A 173 -6.43 4.03 -19.97
N VAL A 174 -5.88 2.88 -19.60
CA VAL A 174 -6.62 1.61 -19.57
C VAL A 174 -7.00 1.20 -18.15
N ASP A 175 -6.07 1.23 -17.21
CA ASP A 175 -6.25 0.60 -15.91
C ASP A 175 -6.75 1.59 -14.87
N LEU A 176 -6.15 2.79 -14.81
CA LEU A 176 -6.50 3.82 -13.84
C LEU A 176 -7.91 4.36 -14.10
N SER A 177 -8.22 4.67 -15.36
CA SER A 177 -9.55 5.17 -15.76
C SER A 177 -10.70 4.26 -15.33
N ARG A 178 -10.49 2.93 -15.29
CA ARG A 178 -11.50 1.96 -14.90
C ARG A 178 -11.89 2.08 -13.43
N ILE A 179 -10.93 2.24 -12.51
CA ILE A 179 -11.24 2.24 -11.07
C ILE A 179 -11.87 3.56 -10.58
N PHE A 180 -11.59 4.67 -11.26
CA PHE A 180 -12.14 5.98 -10.90
C PHE A 180 -13.59 6.19 -11.36
N GLN A 181 -14.14 5.27 -12.16
CA GLN A 181 -15.53 5.31 -12.64
C GLN A 181 -16.51 4.61 -11.70
N TYR A 182 -16.02 3.88 -10.70
CA TYR A 182 -16.84 3.14 -9.75
C TYR A 182 -17.49 4.06 -8.71
N LYS A 183 -18.51 3.54 -8.03
CA LYS A 183 -19.29 4.29 -7.04
C LYS A 183 -18.45 4.85 -5.88
N TYR A 184 -17.47 4.09 -5.41
CA TYR A 184 -16.55 4.46 -4.33
C TYR A 184 -15.10 4.38 -4.82
N PRO A 185 -14.65 5.35 -5.63
CA PRO A 185 -13.30 5.32 -6.19
C PRO A 185 -12.25 5.61 -5.09
N PRO A 186 -10.98 5.21 -5.29
CA PRO A 186 -9.93 5.64 -4.38
C PRO A 186 -9.77 7.17 -4.44
N VAL A 187 -9.38 7.79 -3.32
CA VAL A 187 -9.13 9.24 -3.26
C VAL A 187 -7.79 9.62 -3.88
N ASN A 188 -6.88 8.64 -4.02
CA ASN A 188 -5.57 8.82 -4.63
C ASN A 188 -4.95 7.46 -4.99
N GLU A 189 -3.91 7.49 -5.82
CA GLU A 189 -3.14 6.33 -6.23
C GLU A 189 -1.64 6.47 -5.97
N ILE A 190 -0.93 5.36 -5.81
CA ILE A 190 0.53 5.29 -5.69
C ILE A 190 1.05 4.24 -6.67
N ARG A 191 2.11 4.57 -7.40
CA ARG A 191 2.80 3.67 -8.34
C ARG A 191 4.13 3.22 -7.75
N VAL A 192 4.23 1.97 -7.34
CA VAL A 192 5.42 1.44 -6.65
C VAL A 192 6.46 0.97 -7.66
N ARG A 193 7.36 1.88 -8.05
CA ARG A 193 8.57 1.55 -8.84
C ARG A 193 9.83 1.44 -7.99
N THR A 194 9.99 2.36 -7.05
CA THR A 194 11.13 2.37 -6.12
C THR A 194 10.60 2.55 -4.71
N ILE A 195 10.89 1.57 -3.85
CA ILE A 195 10.35 1.49 -2.48
C ILE A 195 10.57 2.80 -1.70
N ARG A 196 11.78 3.39 -1.75
CA ARG A 196 12.10 4.59 -0.96
C ARG A 196 11.27 5.82 -1.34
N ARG A 197 11.12 6.11 -2.64
CA ARG A 197 10.33 7.27 -3.11
C ARG A 197 8.84 7.04 -2.84
N THR A 198 8.40 5.79 -3.00
CA THR A 198 7.01 5.36 -2.79
C THR A 198 6.54 5.61 -1.35
N VAL A 199 7.37 5.33 -0.34
CA VAL A 199 6.97 5.48 1.07
C VAL A 199 6.64 6.93 1.40
N ALA A 200 7.52 7.87 1.04
CA ALA A 200 7.30 9.29 1.31
C ALA A 200 6.03 9.81 0.62
N GLU A 201 5.79 9.39 -0.61
CA GLU A 201 4.59 9.77 -1.36
C GLU A 201 3.32 9.15 -0.76
N LEU A 202 3.36 7.86 -0.37
CA LEU A 202 2.23 7.17 0.26
C LEU A 202 1.84 7.84 1.58
N LEU A 203 2.82 8.16 2.42
CA LEU A 203 2.58 8.84 3.69
C LEU A 203 2.03 10.26 3.49
N LYS A 204 2.56 10.99 2.50
CA LYS A 204 2.07 12.32 2.14
C LYS A 204 0.61 12.27 1.65
N LYS A 205 0.30 11.41 0.67
CA LYS A 205 -1.06 11.26 0.14
C LYS A 205 -2.04 10.75 1.19
N THR A 206 -1.58 9.89 2.10
CA THR A 206 -2.36 9.51 3.28
C THR A 206 -2.66 10.73 4.14
N SER A 207 -1.65 11.54 4.46
CA SER A 207 -1.83 12.76 5.25
C SER A 207 -2.80 13.75 4.63
N ASP A 208 -2.64 14.02 3.33
CA ASP A 208 -3.47 14.99 2.61
C ASP A 208 -4.94 14.53 2.55
N ALA A 209 -5.19 13.21 2.62
CA ALA A 209 -6.52 12.61 2.62
C ALA A 209 -7.16 12.48 4.01
N LEU A 210 -6.40 12.64 5.10
CA LEU A 210 -6.95 12.56 6.45
C LEU A 210 -7.68 13.85 6.84
N HIS A 211 -8.83 13.71 7.52
CA HIS A 211 -9.50 14.83 8.17
C HIS A 211 -8.72 15.35 9.40
N THR A 212 -8.98 16.61 9.78
CA THR A 212 -8.15 17.45 10.65
C THR A 212 -7.80 16.83 12.01
N ASP A 213 -8.67 15.99 12.58
CA ASP A 213 -8.46 15.39 13.90
C ASP A 213 -7.41 14.27 13.88
N ALA A 214 -7.26 13.59 12.74
CA ALA A 214 -6.25 12.55 12.53
C ALA A 214 -4.85 13.09 12.14
N LEU A 215 -4.76 14.38 11.79
CA LEU A 215 -3.53 15.04 11.30
C LEU A 215 -2.44 15.23 12.37
N ARG A 216 -2.76 15.11 13.66
CA ARG A 216 -1.79 15.43 14.74
C ARG A 216 -0.60 14.45 14.81
N VAL A 217 -0.70 13.25 14.23
CA VAL A 217 0.27 12.17 14.42
C VAL A 217 1.21 11.97 13.20
N LEU A 218 0.76 12.28 11.97
CA LEU A 218 1.57 12.04 10.77
C LEU A 218 2.84 12.89 10.64
N PRO A 219 2.83 14.21 10.95
CA PRO A 219 4.03 15.02 10.82
C PRO A 219 5.20 14.50 11.66
N ALA A 220 4.94 13.99 12.87
CA ALA A 220 5.95 13.39 13.74
C ALA A 220 6.49 12.05 13.20
N ILE A 221 5.64 11.26 12.53
CA ILE A 221 6.03 10.01 11.86
C ILE A 221 6.89 10.33 10.63
N ILE A 222 6.48 11.28 9.80
CA ILE A 222 7.20 11.73 8.60
C ILE A 222 8.57 12.35 8.97
N GLN A 223 8.68 12.99 10.14
CA GLN A 223 9.94 13.57 10.62
C GLN A 223 10.87 12.55 11.33
N ASN A 224 10.34 11.45 11.89
CA ASN A 224 11.16 10.41 12.53
C ASN A 224 11.81 9.44 11.52
N ASP A 225 11.22 9.33 10.32
CA ASP A 225 11.93 8.75 9.20
C ASP A 225 13.06 9.69 8.79
N ASN A 226 14.30 9.30 9.12
CA ASN A 226 15.54 9.91 8.63
C ASN A 226 15.65 9.79 7.09
N LEU A 227 14.74 10.43 6.35
CA LEU A 227 14.75 10.57 4.89
C LEU A 227 15.40 11.90 4.45
N GLN A 228 16.02 12.64 5.38
CA GLN A 228 17.00 13.68 5.08
C GLN A 228 18.38 13.04 4.76
N PRO A 229 19.09 13.49 3.72
CA PRO A 229 20.35 12.88 3.31
C PRO A 229 21.43 13.12 4.37
N ARG A 230 21.88 12.06 5.05
CA ARG A 230 23.24 12.04 5.64
C ARG A 230 24.27 11.88 4.52
N ILE A 231 24.34 12.86 3.61
CA ILE A 231 25.43 13.03 2.65
C ILE A 231 25.75 14.53 2.60
N ALA A 232 26.32 15.04 3.69
CA ALA A 232 27.09 16.27 3.72
C ALA A 232 27.82 16.32 5.08
N ASN A 233 28.78 15.40 5.26
CA ASN A 233 29.93 15.53 6.17
C ASN A 233 30.73 14.23 6.18
N SER A 234 31.44 13.96 5.08
CA SER A 234 32.65 13.14 5.09
C SER A 234 33.66 13.51 3.99
N VAL A 235 33.43 14.59 3.22
CA VAL A 235 34.47 15.22 2.39
C VAL A 235 35.05 16.40 3.14
N ASN A 236 35.78 16.10 4.22
CA ASN A 236 36.99 16.82 4.65
C ASN A 236 37.45 16.26 5.99
N ARG A 237 38.44 15.36 5.96
CA ARG A 237 39.61 15.41 6.84
C ARG A 237 40.61 14.31 6.47
N GLN A 238 41.85 14.78 6.33
CA GLN A 238 43.13 14.06 6.17
C GLN A 238 43.34 13.54 4.75
N ALA A 239 44.06 14.23 3.85
CA ALA A 239 45.35 14.93 3.99
C ALA A 239 46.44 14.03 4.57
N PHE A 240 47.42 13.73 3.70
CA PHE A 240 48.58 12.83 3.77
C PHE A 240 48.30 11.37 3.41
#